data_AF-A0A815QNY0-F1
#
_entry.id   AF-A0A815QNY0-F1
#
_cell.length_a   1.000
_cell.length_b   1.000
_cell.length_c   1.000
_cell.angle_alpha   90.00
_cell.angle_beta   90.00
_cell.angle_gamma   90.00
#
_symmetry.space_group_name_H-M   'P 1'
#
loop_
_entity.id
_entity.type
_entity.pdbx_description
1 polymer ?
#
loop_
_entity_poly.entity_id
_entity_poly.type
_entity_poly.pdbx_seq_one_letter_code
_entity_poly.pdbx_strand_id
1 'polypeptide(L)'
;MVEHNGYNPLFVPKSHRITITNKTNTRWLPVVGNRLYRAIANLNEVVNFVKKTYPHIPVNVIEWHKVPFPEQIAMMLNTTIFITPCGGASMIAPFLPHGASAIIMDYYVSKVDIFHFKKGASASMDGFFHNHFPHFRKIYYQVYGPQDYVFDYEGATNTRDDASILVNLTRLHLLMETAMDWRF
;
A
#
# COMPACT_ATOMS: atom_id res chain seq x y z
N MET A 1 -5.94 -12.68 -16.06
CA MET A 1 -4.77 -11.82 -15.75
C MET A 1 -3.60 -12.66 -15.23
N VAL A 2 -3.77 -13.41 -14.14
CA VAL A 2 -2.74 -14.32 -13.60
C VAL A 2 -2.47 -15.55 -14.48
N GLU A 3 -3.51 -16.10 -15.12
CA GLU A 3 -3.39 -17.25 -16.04
C GLU A 3 -2.51 -16.96 -17.26
N HIS A 4 -2.63 -15.77 -17.86
CA HIS A 4 -1.74 -15.33 -18.96
C HIS A 4 -0.26 -15.24 -18.55
N ASN A 5 0.03 -15.22 -17.25
CA ASN A 5 1.38 -15.21 -16.69
C ASN A 5 1.78 -16.58 -16.13
N GLY A 6 1.03 -17.66 -16.44
CA GLY A 6 1.35 -19.03 -16.04
C GLY A 6 0.91 -19.42 -14.62
N TYR A 7 0.04 -18.63 -13.98
CA TYR A 7 -0.41 -18.90 -12.61
C TYR A 7 -1.87 -19.35 -12.52
N ASN A 8 -2.17 -20.21 -11.54
CA ASN A 8 -3.53 -20.69 -11.28
C ASN A 8 -4.42 -19.55 -10.74
N PRO A 9 -5.51 -19.16 -11.44
CA PRO A 9 -6.42 -18.11 -10.97
C PRO A 9 -7.23 -18.51 -9.73
N LEU A 10 -7.29 -19.81 -9.41
CA LEU A 10 -7.97 -20.36 -8.23
C LEU A 10 -7.01 -20.59 -7.05
N PHE A 11 -5.78 -20.06 -7.13
CA PHE A 11 -4.83 -20.19 -6.03
C PHE A 11 -5.37 -19.50 -4.77
N VAL A 12 -5.39 -20.25 -3.66
CA VAL A 12 -5.74 -19.75 -2.33
C VAL A 12 -4.55 -20.01 -1.39
N PRO A 13 -3.94 -18.97 -0.81
CA PRO A 13 -2.91 -19.14 0.20
C PRO A 13 -3.44 -19.96 1.38
N LYS A 14 -2.57 -20.78 1.99
CA LYS A 14 -2.91 -21.58 3.18
C LYS A 14 -2.45 -20.95 4.50
N SER A 15 -1.74 -19.83 4.41
CA SER A 15 -1.20 -19.11 5.56
C SER A 15 -1.09 -17.63 5.24
N HIS A 16 -1.10 -16.81 6.29
CA HIS A 16 -0.95 -15.38 6.11
C HIS A 16 0.46 -15.02 5.67
N ARG A 17 0.55 -13.99 4.85
CA ARG A 17 1.78 -13.29 4.50
C ARG A 17 1.49 -11.82 4.32
N ILE A 18 2.33 -11.00 4.92
CA ILE A 18 2.25 -9.55 4.83
C ILE A 18 3.32 -9.08 3.85
N THR A 19 2.93 -8.30 2.86
CA THR A 19 3.85 -7.63 1.95
C THR A 19 3.70 -6.13 2.10
N ILE A 20 4.80 -5.42 2.28
CA ILE A 20 4.85 -3.97 2.46
C ILE A 20 5.63 -3.37 1.31
N THR A 21 5.04 -2.41 0.61
CA THR A 21 5.73 -1.65 -0.44
C THR A 21 6.83 -0.77 0.17
N ASN A 22 8.03 -0.88 -0.39
CA ASN A 22 9.11 0.06 -0.19
C ASN A 22 9.27 0.98 -1.41
N LYS A 23 9.28 2.30 -1.15
CA LYS A 23 9.47 3.36 -2.14
C LYS A 23 10.70 4.23 -1.85
N THR A 24 11.62 3.79 -1.00
CA THR A 24 12.78 4.60 -0.58
C THR A 24 13.82 4.85 -1.68
N ASN A 25 13.69 4.22 -2.84
CA ASN A 25 14.58 4.42 -3.98
C ASN A 25 13.78 4.51 -5.29
N THR A 26 13.05 5.59 -5.51
CA THR A 26 12.34 5.83 -6.77
C THR A 26 13.29 6.36 -7.84
N ARG A 27 13.93 5.44 -8.59
CA ARG A 27 14.85 5.74 -9.72
C ARG A 27 14.24 6.55 -10.88
N TRP A 28 12.93 6.72 -10.92
CA TRP A 28 12.21 7.26 -12.09
C TRP A 28 12.34 8.77 -12.28
N LEU A 29 12.95 9.49 -11.33
CA LEU A 29 13.22 10.93 -11.45
C LEU A 29 14.71 11.20 -11.20
N PRO A 30 15.58 11.12 -12.23
CA PRO A 30 17.02 11.38 -12.09
C PRO A 30 17.37 12.85 -11.75
N VAL A 31 16.38 13.73 -11.55
CA VAL A 31 16.60 15.18 -11.49
C VAL A 31 16.44 15.77 -10.08
N VAL A 32 16.03 15.00 -9.07
CA VAL A 32 15.85 15.60 -7.74
C VAL A 32 16.28 14.65 -6.62
N GLY A 33 17.50 14.91 -6.13
CA GLY A 33 18.25 14.01 -5.24
C GLY A 33 17.48 13.58 -4.00
N ASN A 34 17.75 12.35 -3.52
CA ASN A 34 17.22 11.73 -2.29
C ASN A 34 15.74 11.98 -1.94
N ARG A 35 14.88 12.36 -2.90
CA ARG A 35 13.46 12.56 -2.64
C ARG A 35 12.78 11.20 -2.54
N LEU A 36 12.10 10.99 -1.43
CA LEU A 36 11.07 9.97 -1.36
C LEU A 36 9.87 10.49 -2.17
N TYR A 37 9.12 9.62 -2.83
CA TYR A 37 7.98 10.04 -3.65
C TYR A 37 6.73 9.26 -3.23
N ARG A 38 5.92 9.87 -2.37
CA ARG A 38 4.72 9.24 -1.79
C ARG A 38 5.06 7.89 -1.15
N ALA A 39 6.06 7.89 -0.26
CA ALA A 39 6.55 6.71 0.43
C ALA A 39 5.96 6.60 1.86
N ILE A 40 6.40 5.58 2.59
CA ILE A 40 6.17 5.46 4.04
C ILE A 40 7.39 6.07 4.72
N ALA A 41 7.23 7.22 5.39
CA ALA A 41 8.34 7.96 5.99
C ALA A 41 9.05 7.14 7.09
N ASN A 42 8.26 6.48 7.95
CA ASN A 42 8.74 5.64 9.04
C ASN A 42 8.68 4.14 8.70
N LEU A 43 9.08 3.75 7.48
CA LEU A 43 8.99 2.36 7.00
C LEU A 43 9.63 1.35 7.97
N ASN A 44 10.83 1.65 8.49
CA ASN A 44 11.53 0.75 9.41
C ASN A 44 10.72 0.52 10.71
N GLU A 45 10.11 1.56 11.25
CA GLU A 45 9.26 1.45 12.44
C GLU A 45 8.01 0.61 12.14
N VAL A 46 7.37 0.85 11.00
CA VAL A 46 6.21 0.06 10.54
C VAL A 46 6.58 -1.41 10.40
N VAL A 47 7.69 -1.73 9.73
CA VAL A 47 8.14 -3.11 9.53
C VAL A 47 8.44 -3.80 10.86
N ASN A 48 9.15 -3.11 11.76
CA ASN A 48 9.48 -3.64 13.08
C ASN A 48 8.23 -3.85 13.94
N PHE A 49 7.30 -2.91 13.91
CA PHE A 49 6.01 -3.02 14.58
C PHE A 49 5.21 -4.22 14.08
N VAL A 50 5.09 -4.39 12.76
CA VAL A 50 4.37 -5.50 12.13
C VAL A 50 5.00 -6.84 12.52
N LYS A 51 6.33 -6.97 12.39
CA LYS A 51 7.05 -8.20 12.77
C LYS A 51 6.92 -8.54 14.25
N LYS A 52 6.93 -7.52 15.12
CA LYS A 52 6.75 -7.72 16.57
C LYS A 52 5.31 -8.13 16.91
N THR A 53 4.32 -7.53 16.25
CA THR A 53 2.89 -7.80 16.51
C THR A 53 2.48 -9.17 15.97
N TYR A 54 3.02 -9.57 14.83
CA TYR A 54 2.70 -10.83 14.15
C TYR A 54 3.96 -11.69 13.92
N PRO A 55 4.61 -12.20 14.99
CA PRO A 55 5.92 -12.83 14.89
C PRO A 55 5.94 -14.12 14.06
N HIS A 56 4.79 -14.77 13.88
CA HIS A 56 4.66 -16.01 13.12
C HIS A 56 4.27 -15.80 11.65
N ILE A 57 3.98 -14.56 11.25
CA ILE A 57 3.54 -14.24 9.89
C ILE A 57 4.75 -13.71 9.11
N PRO A 58 5.10 -14.32 7.97
CA PRO A 58 6.16 -13.79 7.11
C PRO A 58 5.85 -12.37 6.63
N VAL A 59 6.83 -11.46 6.81
CA VAL A 59 6.74 -10.06 6.38
C VAL A 59 7.79 -9.78 5.31
N ASN A 60 7.33 -9.46 4.10
CA ASN A 60 8.16 -9.07 2.97
C ASN A 60 8.12 -7.55 2.80
N VAL A 61 9.27 -6.94 2.50
CA VAL A 61 9.39 -5.52 2.18
C VAL A 61 9.95 -5.41 0.77
N ILE A 62 9.16 -4.89 -0.17
CA ILE A 62 9.45 -5.05 -1.61
C ILE A 62 9.57 -3.69 -2.30
N GLU A 63 10.67 -3.49 -3.01
CA GLU A 63 10.83 -2.41 -3.98
C GLU A 63 10.46 -2.94 -5.37
N TRP A 64 9.20 -2.75 -5.78
CA TRP A 64 8.63 -3.37 -6.98
C TRP A 64 9.49 -3.20 -8.25
N HIS A 65 10.05 -2.00 -8.47
CA HIS A 65 10.85 -1.71 -9.65
C HIS A 65 12.17 -2.50 -9.75
N LYS A 66 12.60 -3.17 -8.67
CA LYS A 66 13.80 -4.02 -8.63
C LYS A 66 13.49 -5.49 -8.89
N VAL A 67 12.21 -5.86 -8.98
CA VAL A 67 11.76 -7.25 -9.10
C VAL A 67 11.16 -7.46 -10.50
N PRO A 68 11.55 -8.50 -11.24
CA PRO A 68 10.93 -8.85 -12.51
C PRO A 68 9.41 -9.06 -12.37
N PHE A 69 8.63 -8.61 -13.36
CA PHE A 69 7.16 -8.63 -13.27
C PHE A 69 6.55 -10.02 -12.96
N PRO A 70 7.00 -11.13 -13.57
CA PRO A 70 6.49 -12.45 -13.21
C PRO A 70 6.70 -12.82 -11.73
N GLU A 71 7.81 -12.38 -11.13
CA GLU A 71 8.09 -12.57 -9.71
C GLU A 71 7.21 -11.68 -8.83
N GLN A 72 6.92 -10.45 -9.27
CA GLN A 72 5.96 -9.59 -8.57
C GLN A 72 4.58 -10.27 -8.48
N ILE A 73 4.12 -10.91 -9.56
CA ILE A 73 2.86 -11.67 -9.57
C ILE A 73 2.91 -12.83 -8.58
N ALA A 74 3.98 -13.64 -8.59
CA ALA A 74 4.14 -14.73 -7.63
C ALA A 74 4.11 -14.25 -6.16
N MET A 75 4.77 -13.13 -5.88
CA MET A 75 4.78 -12.53 -4.55
C MET A 75 3.37 -12.08 -4.13
N MET A 76 2.64 -11.43 -5.04
CA MET A 76 1.29 -10.94 -4.75
C MET A 76 0.27 -12.07 -4.59
N LEU A 77 0.36 -13.14 -5.40
CA LEU A 77 -0.49 -14.32 -5.26
C LEU A 77 -0.33 -14.97 -3.88
N ASN A 78 0.87 -14.94 -3.31
CA ASN A 78 1.15 -15.47 -1.97
C ASN A 78 0.88 -14.47 -0.83
N THR A 79 0.48 -13.23 -1.15
CA THR A 79 0.25 -12.17 -0.15
C THR A 79 -1.21 -12.17 0.29
N THR A 80 -1.46 -12.27 1.59
CA THR A 80 -2.84 -12.14 2.14
C THR A 80 -3.14 -10.73 2.62
N ILE A 81 -2.11 -9.99 3.03
CA ILE A 81 -2.22 -8.59 3.46
C ILE A 81 -1.15 -7.77 2.74
N PHE A 82 -1.57 -6.81 1.94
CA PHE A 82 -0.70 -5.92 1.21
C PHE A 82 -0.80 -4.51 1.79
N ILE A 83 0.32 -3.93 2.24
CA ILE A 83 0.38 -2.58 2.80
C ILE A 83 1.15 -1.70 1.82
N THR A 84 0.51 -0.65 1.33
CA THR A 84 1.11 0.18 0.28
C THR A 84 0.68 1.65 0.34
N PRO A 85 1.55 2.59 -0.01
CA PRO A 85 1.13 3.91 -0.45
C PRO A 85 0.22 3.83 -1.69
N CYS A 86 -0.62 4.84 -1.89
CA CYS A 86 -1.40 5.02 -3.11
C CYS A 86 -0.52 5.26 -4.37
N GLY A 87 -1.15 5.28 -5.54
CA GLY A 87 -0.51 5.47 -6.84
C GLY A 87 -0.01 4.15 -7.43
N GLY A 88 0.97 4.24 -8.35
CA GLY A 88 1.44 3.11 -9.15
C GLY A 88 1.85 1.85 -8.38
N ALA A 89 2.30 1.97 -7.13
CA ALA A 89 2.63 0.79 -6.31
C ALA A 89 1.39 -0.01 -5.89
N SER A 90 0.23 0.64 -5.73
CA SER A 90 -1.03 -0.03 -5.44
C SER A 90 -1.63 -0.75 -6.66
N MET A 91 -1.12 -0.48 -7.87
CA MET A 91 -1.63 -1.07 -9.12
C MET A 91 -1.27 -2.56 -9.28
N ILE A 92 -0.40 -3.10 -8.42
CA ILE A 92 -0.11 -4.54 -8.36
C ILE A 92 -1.14 -5.31 -7.50
N ALA A 93 -1.99 -4.62 -6.75
CA ALA A 93 -3.03 -5.24 -5.91
C ALA A 93 -4.01 -6.19 -6.64
N PRO A 94 -4.36 -6.02 -7.94
CA PRO A 94 -5.20 -6.98 -8.65
C PRO A 94 -4.67 -8.41 -8.70
N PHE A 95 -3.36 -8.61 -8.48
CA PHE A 95 -2.73 -9.93 -8.41
C PHE A 95 -2.84 -10.60 -7.03
N LEU A 96 -3.49 -9.95 -6.07
CA LEU A 96 -3.82 -10.57 -4.79
C LEU A 96 -4.78 -11.76 -4.98
N PRO A 97 -4.69 -12.79 -4.13
CA PRO A 97 -5.63 -13.91 -4.12
C PRO A 97 -7.00 -13.49 -3.58
N HIS A 98 -8.03 -14.29 -3.88
CA HIS A 98 -9.39 -14.05 -3.41
C HIS A 98 -9.45 -14.02 -1.88
N GLY A 99 -10.06 -13.00 -1.28
CA GLY A 99 -10.18 -12.79 0.17
C GLY A 99 -9.12 -11.87 0.76
N ALA A 100 -8.05 -11.58 0.02
CA ALA A 100 -6.92 -10.79 0.50
C ALA A 100 -7.31 -9.36 0.82
N SER A 101 -6.47 -8.69 1.59
CA SER A 101 -6.70 -7.32 2.00
C SER A 101 -5.57 -6.43 1.54
N ALA A 102 -5.90 -5.33 0.88
CA ALA A 102 -4.97 -4.26 0.58
C ALA A 102 -5.23 -3.10 1.53
N ILE A 103 -4.28 -2.80 2.41
CA ILE A 103 -4.24 -1.59 3.22
C ILE A 103 -3.54 -0.51 2.39
N ILE A 104 -4.33 0.40 1.84
CA ILE A 104 -3.87 1.44 0.91
C ILE A 104 -3.88 2.77 1.65
N MET A 105 -2.73 3.42 1.72
CA MET A 105 -2.61 4.73 2.37
C MET A 105 -3.13 5.80 1.43
N ASP A 106 -4.23 6.43 1.82
CA ASP A 106 -4.98 7.32 0.97
C ASP A 106 -5.57 8.51 1.73
N TYR A 107 -5.93 9.54 0.98
CA TYR A 107 -6.31 10.83 1.54
C TYR A 107 -7.75 10.84 2.03
N TYR A 108 -7.96 11.38 3.23
CA TYR A 108 -9.29 11.78 3.66
C TYR A 108 -9.64 13.14 3.05
N VAL A 109 -10.80 13.23 2.40
CA VAL A 109 -11.27 14.47 1.78
C VAL A 109 -11.85 15.39 2.84
N SER A 110 -10.99 16.22 3.43
CA SER A 110 -11.41 17.22 4.42
C SER A 110 -12.03 18.47 3.78
N LYS A 111 -11.64 18.80 2.55
CA LYS A 111 -12.19 19.85 1.68
C LYS A 111 -12.37 19.28 0.27
N VAL A 112 -13.39 19.73 -0.47
CA VAL A 112 -13.62 19.29 -1.87
C VAL A 112 -12.35 19.56 -2.67
N ASP A 113 -11.74 18.49 -3.18
CA ASP A 113 -10.51 18.59 -3.93
C ASP A 113 -10.78 18.84 -5.42
N ILE A 114 -9.73 19.12 -6.18
CA ILE A 114 -9.78 19.35 -7.63
C ILE A 114 -10.28 18.14 -8.44
N PHE A 115 -10.38 16.96 -7.81
CA PHE A 115 -10.87 15.72 -8.40
C PHE A 115 -12.35 15.46 -8.07
N HIS A 116 -13.03 16.43 -7.43
CA HIS A 116 -14.44 16.39 -7.07
C HIS A 116 -14.83 15.25 -6.12
N PHE A 117 -13.88 14.73 -5.34
CA PHE A 117 -14.25 13.76 -4.31
C PHE A 117 -15.15 14.42 -3.25
N LYS A 118 -16.13 13.66 -2.76
CA LYS A 118 -17.09 14.15 -1.76
C LYS A 118 -16.35 14.38 -0.44
N LYS A 119 -16.64 15.52 0.22
CA LYS A 119 -16.18 15.77 1.59
C LYS A 119 -16.59 14.59 2.49
N GLY A 120 -15.66 14.11 3.29
CA GLY A 120 -15.86 12.96 4.17
C GLY A 120 -15.61 11.59 3.53
N ALA A 121 -15.31 11.54 2.23
CA ALA A 121 -14.90 10.32 1.56
C ALA A 121 -13.38 10.11 1.63
N SER A 122 -12.94 8.90 1.29
CA SER A 122 -11.56 8.62 0.93
C SER A 122 -11.34 8.94 -0.54
N ALA A 123 -10.36 9.78 -0.86
CA ALA A 123 -10.00 10.16 -2.22
C ALA A 123 -8.89 9.25 -2.75
N SER A 124 -9.28 8.07 -3.24
CA SER A 124 -8.36 7.20 -3.96
C SER A 124 -8.45 7.43 -5.45
N MET A 125 -7.41 8.00 -6.06
CA MET A 125 -7.34 8.08 -7.53
C MET A 125 -7.39 6.70 -8.18
N ASP A 126 -6.81 5.69 -7.52
CA ASP A 126 -6.80 4.31 -7.99
C ASP A 126 -8.04 3.53 -7.52
N GLY A 127 -8.89 4.14 -6.68
CA GLY A 127 -10.08 3.47 -6.12
C GLY A 127 -11.05 3.01 -7.19
N PHE A 128 -11.27 3.81 -8.24
CA PHE A 128 -12.05 3.39 -9.40
C PHE A 128 -11.45 2.16 -10.08
N PHE A 129 -10.14 2.12 -10.25
CA PHE A 129 -9.45 0.95 -10.81
C PHE A 129 -9.60 -0.27 -9.90
N HIS A 130 -9.29 -0.14 -8.61
CA HIS A 130 -9.42 -1.25 -7.66
C HIS A 130 -10.84 -1.77 -7.54
N ASN A 131 -11.87 -0.93 -7.72
CA ASN A 131 -13.27 -1.34 -7.67
C ASN A 131 -13.66 -2.34 -8.77
N HIS A 132 -12.90 -2.42 -9.87
CA HIS A 132 -13.09 -3.46 -10.90
C HIS A 132 -12.63 -4.86 -10.44
N PHE A 133 -11.95 -4.94 -9.29
CA PHE A 133 -11.41 -6.17 -8.72
C PHE A 133 -12.05 -6.44 -7.35
N PRO A 134 -13.21 -7.11 -7.30
CA PRO A 134 -13.95 -7.34 -6.06
C PRO A 134 -13.38 -8.50 -5.23
N HIS A 135 -12.47 -9.30 -5.78
CA HIS A 135 -11.95 -10.50 -5.13
C HIS A 135 -11.04 -10.20 -3.92
N PHE A 136 -10.55 -8.97 -3.76
CA PHE A 136 -9.81 -8.55 -2.57
C PHE A 136 -10.48 -7.36 -1.88
N ARG A 137 -10.33 -7.30 -0.57
CA ARG A 137 -10.83 -6.23 0.29
C ARG A 137 -9.88 -5.03 0.22
N LYS A 138 -10.44 -3.83 0.09
CA LYS A 138 -9.69 -2.57 0.16
C LYS A 138 -9.94 -1.94 1.52
N ILE A 139 -8.89 -1.68 2.26
CA ILE A 139 -8.94 -1.01 3.56
C ILE A 139 -8.11 0.26 3.41
N TYR A 140 -8.75 1.42 3.51
CA TYR A 140 -8.05 2.69 3.31
C TYR A 140 -7.48 3.20 4.63
N TYR A 141 -6.15 3.26 4.74
CA TYR A 141 -5.48 4.02 5.79
C TYR A 141 -5.66 5.51 5.48
N GLN A 142 -6.50 6.19 6.27
CA GLN A 142 -6.79 7.61 6.05
C GLN A 142 -5.63 8.48 6.48
N VAL A 143 -5.20 9.38 5.61
CA VAL A 143 -4.33 10.53 5.91
C VAL A 143 -5.24 11.73 6.20
N TYR A 144 -5.26 12.20 7.45
CA TYR A 144 -6.25 13.20 7.90
C TYR A 144 -5.76 14.65 7.75
N GLY A 145 -4.46 14.89 7.74
CA GLY A 145 -3.93 16.24 7.71
C GLY A 145 -2.41 16.33 7.79
N PRO A 146 -1.87 17.56 7.93
CA PRO A 146 -0.43 17.85 7.91
C PRO A 146 0.41 16.97 8.86
N GLN A 147 -0.14 16.58 10.01
CA GLN A 147 0.53 15.74 11.00
C GLN A 147 0.86 14.32 10.52
N ASP A 148 0.17 13.85 9.48
CA ASP A 148 0.40 12.52 8.89
C ASP A 148 1.43 12.59 7.74
N TYR A 149 2.09 13.73 7.51
CA TYR A 149 3.12 13.92 6.47
C TYR A 149 4.49 14.23 7.04
N VAL A 150 5.51 13.78 6.30
CA VAL A 150 6.89 14.27 6.39
C VAL A 150 7.27 14.76 5.01
N PHE A 151 7.65 16.03 4.89
CA PHE A 151 8.13 16.61 3.65
C PHE A 151 9.52 16.07 3.31
N ASP A 152 9.71 15.67 2.06
CA ASP A 152 10.88 14.91 1.62
C ASP A 152 12.11 15.80 1.41
N TYR A 153 11.95 17.12 1.41
CA TYR A 153 13.01 18.11 1.36
C TYR A 153 12.58 19.47 1.93
N GLU A 154 13.57 20.31 2.25
CA GLU A 154 13.33 21.66 2.81
C GLU A 154 12.61 22.58 1.81
N GLY A 155 11.57 23.27 2.27
CA GLY A 155 10.77 24.19 1.43
C GLY A 155 9.68 23.51 0.59
N ALA A 156 9.53 22.19 0.68
CA ALA A 156 8.40 21.48 0.08
C ALA A 156 7.07 21.92 0.72
N THR A 157 6.06 22.12 -0.11
CA THR A 157 4.69 22.50 0.32
C THR A 157 3.62 21.60 -0.27
N ASN A 158 3.96 20.81 -1.29
CA ASN A 158 3.03 19.92 -1.97
C ASN A 158 2.99 18.57 -1.26
N THR A 159 1.93 18.33 -0.50
CA THR A 159 1.71 17.07 0.24
C THR A 159 1.48 15.85 -0.66
N ARG A 160 1.24 16.07 -1.97
CA ARG A 160 1.00 14.99 -2.93
C ARG A 160 2.30 14.49 -3.54
N ASP A 161 3.20 15.38 -3.92
CA ASP A 161 4.39 15.02 -4.71
C ASP A 161 5.68 15.06 -3.89
N ASP A 162 5.70 15.86 -2.82
CA ASP A 162 6.92 16.16 -2.07
C ASP A 162 6.81 15.73 -0.59
N ALA A 163 5.84 14.88 -0.27
CA ALA A 163 5.69 14.33 1.07
C ALA A 163 5.48 12.82 1.08
N SER A 164 6.04 12.21 2.11
CA SER A 164 5.82 10.83 2.51
C SER A 164 4.85 10.75 3.69
N ILE A 165 4.20 9.61 3.84
CA ILE A 165 3.19 9.39 4.88
C ILE A 165 3.87 8.92 6.16
N LEU A 166 3.65 9.65 7.25
CA LEU A 166 4.00 9.23 8.60
C LEU A 166 2.90 8.30 9.12
N VAL A 167 3.20 7.01 9.22
CA VAL A 167 2.21 6.01 9.60
C VAL A 167 2.10 5.94 11.12
N ASN A 168 0.89 6.20 11.61
CA ASN A 168 0.51 5.96 12.99
C ASN A 168 0.31 4.45 13.21
N LEU A 169 1.17 3.87 14.06
CA LEU A 169 1.19 2.42 14.30
C LEU A 169 -0.08 1.88 14.96
N THR A 170 -0.73 2.68 15.83
CA THR A 170 -2.00 2.28 16.46
C THR A 170 -3.11 2.20 15.42
N ARG A 171 -3.19 3.20 14.53
CA ARG A 171 -4.16 3.20 13.42
C ARG A 171 -3.89 2.03 12.47
N LEU A 172 -2.63 1.79 12.12
CA LEU A 172 -2.25 0.67 11.27
C LEU A 172 -2.67 -0.67 11.89
N HIS A 173 -2.44 -0.85 13.20
CA HIS A 173 -2.81 -2.08 13.92
C HIS A 173 -4.30 -2.37 13.77
N LEU A 174 -5.18 -1.41 14.03
CA LEU A 174 -6.63 -1.62 13.92
C LEU A 174 -7.06 -2.08 12.50
N LEU A 175 -6.44 -1.52 11.47
CA LEU A 175 -6.69 -1.92 10.08
C LEU A 175 -6.15 -3.33 9.79
N MET A 176 -5.02 -3.69 10.39
CA MET A 176 -4.46 -5.02 10.29
C MET A 176 -5.31 -6.07 10.98
N GLU A 177 -5.85 -5.82 12.18
CA GLU A 177 -6.80 -6.73 12.83
C GLU A 177 -8.01 -6.99 11.92
N THR A 178 -8.54 -5.93 11.31
CA THR A 178 -9.65 -6.03 10.33
C THR A 178 -9.26 -6.88 9.10
N ALA A 179 -8.00 -6.75 8.65
CA ALA A 179 -7.46 -7.53 7.54
C ALA A 179 -7.18 -9.00 7.91
N MET A 180 -6.88 -9.29 9.18
CA MET A 180 -6.58 -10.63 9.69
C MET A 180 -7.83 -11.50 9.88
N ASP A 181 -9.02 -10.91 9.97
CA ASP A 181 -10.30 -11.65 10.08
C ASP A 181 -10.63 -12.56 8.88
N TRP A 182 -9.73 -12.67 7.91
CA TRP A 182 -9.84 -13.67 6.86
C TRP A 182 -9.48 -15.06 7.42
N ARG A 183 -10.50 -15.93 7.50
CA ARG A 183 -10.36 -17.35 7.85
C ARG A 183 -10.01 -18.21 6.63
N PHE A 184 -9.00 -19.06 6.78
CA PHE A 184 -8.68 -20.16 5.86
C PHE A 184 -9.66 -21.32 6.00
#